data_AF-A0A3B8LF49-F1
#
_entry.id   AF-A0A3B8LF49-F1
#
_cell.length_a   1.000
_cell.length_b   1.000
_cell.length_c   1.000
_cell.angle_alpha   90.00
_cell.angle_beta   90.00
_cell.angle_gamma   90.00
#
_symmetry.space_group_name_H-M   'P 1'
#
loop_
_entity.id
_entity.type
_entity.pdbx_description
1 polymer ?
#
loop_
_entity_poly.entity_id
_entity_poly.type
_entity_poly.pdbx_seq_one_letter_code
_entity_poly.pdbx_strand_id
1 'polypeptide(L)'
;MTRIGGWASRIRLLGFNAPECTKKKSGSFSVCNGDIEYFGVEAYKALQAIYTKYRGKQFLLTCVNKGDECEKDVFDRYLAYLQTPDGEDVGELLMKQGMGWAFTKFESTKRADYCKAEANAIRSKVGMWKQGGRTFVKGKMSSDTRNWYYSSKAGKSHDALCSQALGSSFQDLAGE
;
A
#
# COMPACT_ATOMS: atom_id res chain seq x y z
N MET A 1 4.17 6.70 -25.36
CA MET A 1 4.36 6.72 -23.89
C MET A 1 4.38 8.18 -23.44
N THR A 2 3.41 8.60 -22.65
CA THR A 2 3.36 9.97 -22.11
C THR A 2 4.21 10.02 -20.84
N ARG A 3 5.17 10.94 -20.80
CA ARG A 3 5.94 11.19 -19.58
C ARG A 3 5.04 11.93 -18.60
N ILE A 4 4.61 11.25 -17.55
CA ILE A 4 3.77 11.86 -16.52
C ILE A 4 4.66 12.61 -15.53
N GLY A 5 4.48 13.93 -15.47
CA GLY A 5 5.10 14.79 -14.48
C GLY A 5 6.48 15.36 -14.81
N GLY A 6 6.84 16.43 -14.08
CA GLY A 6 8.21 16.98 -13.97
C GLY A 6 8.99 16.39 -12.79
N TRP A 7 10.17 16.96 -12.48
CA TRP A 7 11.16 16.42 -11.54
C TRP A 7 10.72 16.22 -10.06
N ALA A 8 9.51 16.67 -9.69
CA ALA A 8 9.00 16.65 -8.31
C ALA A 8 7.56 16.08 -8.17
N SER A 9 7.11 15.24 -9.10
CA SER A 9 5.76 14.67 -9.04
C SER A 9 5.63 13.62 -7.92
N ARG A 10 4.53 13.65 -7.17
CA ARG A 10 4.25 12.71 -6.08
C ARG A 10 3.24 11.66 -6.52
N ILE A 11 3.47 10.40 -6.16
CA ILE A 11 2.62 9.27 -6.50
C ILE A 11 2.15 8.62 -5.21
N ARG A 12 0.86 8.34 -5.11
CA ARG A 12 0.30 7.42 -4.12
C ARG A 12 0.02 6.09 -4.84
N LEU A 13 0.64 5.03 -4.35
CA LEU A 13 0.37 3.67 -4.84
C LEU A 13 -1.11 3.35 -4.63
N LEU A 14 -1.87 3.29 -5.72
CA LEU A 14 -3.30 3.05 -5.66
C LEU A 14 -3.56 1.64 -5.12
N GLY A 15 -4.42 1.54 -4.11
CA GLY A 15 -4.75 0.26 -3.46
C GLY A 15 -3.73 -0.21 -2.42
N PHE A 16 -2.62 0.50 -2.19
CA PHE A 16 -1.66 0.15 -1.14
C PHE A 16 -1.62 1.24 -0.07
N ASN A 17 -1.57 0.85 1.21
CA ASN A 17 -1.30 1.77 2.31
C ASN A 17 -0.20 1.21 3.22
N ALA A 18 0.88 1.98 3.34
CA ALA A 18 1.93 1.69 4.33
C ALA A 18 1.53 2.20 5.72
N PRO A 19 2.07 1.60 6.80
CA PRO A 19 2.01 2.20 8.12
C PRO A 19 2.66 3.59 8.12
N GLU A 20 2.07 4.56 8.81
CA GLU A 20 2.61 5.93 8.86
C GLU A 20 3.94 6.01 9.63
N CYS A 21 4.79 6.93 9.19
CA CYS A 21 6.10 7.20 9.77
C CYS A 21 6.27 8.69 10.05
N THR A 22 7.17 9.01 10.98
CA THR A 22 7.65 10.38 11.16
C THR A 22 8.54 10.74 9.98
N LYS A 23 8.24 11.87 9.35
CA LYS A 23 8.91 12.35 8.13
C LYS A 23 9.87 13.47 8.49
N LYS A 24 11.13 13.33 8.10
CA LYS A 24 12.14 14.39 8.15
C LYS A 24 12.45 14.88 6.73
N LYS A 25 12.47 16.19 6.52
CA LYS A 25 12.89 16.78 5.24
C LYS A 25 14.34 16.39 4.92
N SER A 26 14.59 16.03 3.67
CA SER A 26 15.91 15.75 3.11
C SER A 26 15.94 16.29 1.68
N GLY A 27 16.46 17.51 1.53
CA GLY A 27 16.34 18.27 0.28
C GLY A 27 14.88 18.48 -0.12
N SER A 28 14.56 18.19 -1.39
CA SER A 28 13.20 18.24 -1.93
C SER A 28 12.31 17.06 -1.52
N PHE A 29 12.86 16.04 -0.85
CA PHE A 29 12.16 14.81 -0.47
C PHE A 29 12.04 14.67 1.04
N SER A 30 11.27 13.67 1.48
CA SER A 30 11.17 13.31 2.90
C SER A 30 11.66 11.88 3.10
N VAL A 31 12.25 11.63 4.27
CA VAL A 31 12.69 10.29 4.70
C VAL A 31 11.94 9.91 5.98
N CYS A 32 11.62 8.63 6.14
CA CYS A 32 11.09 8.12 7.39
C CYS A 32 12.22 7.96 8.42
N ASN A 33 12.06 8.50 9.62
CA ASN A 33 13.06 8.42 10.69
C ASN A 33 12.52 7.91 12.05
N GLY A 34 11.25 7.49 12.09
CA GLY A 34 10.61 6.89 13.25
C GLY A 34 9.23 6.37 12.88
N ASP A 35 8.71 5.42 13.65
CA ASP A 35 7.38 4.86 13.44
C ASP A 35 6.32 5.74 14.12
N ILE A 36 5.27 6.11 13.37
CA ILE A 36 4.02 6.59 13.96
C ILE A 36 3.10 5.39 14.15
N GLU A 37 3.03 4.54 13.13
CA GLU A 37 2.45 3.20 13.19
C GLU A 37 3.58 2.18 13.06
N TYR A 38 3.40 1.03 13.72
CA TYR A 38 4.42 -0.03 13.71
C TYR A 38 4.80 -0.41 12.28
N PHE A 39 6.11 -0.48 12.01
CA PHE A 39 6.70 -0.91 10.73
C PHE A 39 6.70 0.15 9.61
N GLY A 40 6.42 1.41 9.93
CA GLY A 40 6.41 2.50 8.94
C GLY A 40 7.79 2.80 8.35
N VAL A 41 8.86 2.76 9.16
CA VAL A 41 10.24 2.92 8.70
C VAL A 41 10.68 1.74 7.84
N GLU A 42 10.33 0.52 8.21
CA GLU A 42 10.63 -0.70 7.45
C GLU A 42 9.93 -0.70 6.09
N ALA A 43 8.66 -0.30 6.03
CA ALA A 43 7.91 -0.16 4.78
C ALA A 43 8.58 0.86 3.83
N TYR A 44 9.04 2.00 4.37
CA TYR A 44 9.82 2.98 3.60
C TYR A 44 11.14 2.41 3.08
N LYS A 45 11.88 1.68 3.91
CA LYS A 45 13.14 1.02 3.51
C LYS A 45 12.91 -0.04 2.42
N ALA A 46 11.80 -0.79 2.47
CA ALA A 46 11.46 -1.76 1.45
C ALA A 46 11.22 -1.09 0.07
N LEU A 47 10.49 0.03 0.04
CA LEU A 47 10.32 0.81 -1.19
C LEU A 47 11.66 1.40 -1.70
N GLN A 48 12.51 1.90 -0.79
CA GLN A 48 13.86 2.36 -1.12
C GLN A 48 14.72 1.26 -1.73
N ALA A 49 14.62 0.03 -1.23
CA ALA A 49 15.35 -1.13 -1.76
C ALA A 49 14.90 -1.46 -3.18
N ILE A 50 13.58 -1.46 -3.46
CA ILE A 50 13.05 -1.62 -4.83
C ILE A 50 13.60 -0.52 -5.74
N TYR A 51 13.49 0.75 -5.33
CA TYR A 51 14.02 1.87 -6.12
C TYR A 51 15.54 1.74 -6.38
N THR A 52 16.31 1.33 -5.37
CA THR A 52 17.76 1.17 -5.48
C THR A 52 18.14 0.04 -6.45
N LYS A 53 17.42 -1.09 -6.41
CA LYS A 53 17.58 -2.21 -7.36
C LYS A 53 17.44 -1.76 -8.82
N TYR A 54 16.55 -0.80 -9.10
CA TYR A 54 16.27 -0.29 -10.44
C TYR A 54 16.75 1.15 -10.67
N ARG A 55 17.76 1.61 -9.92
CA ARG A 55 18.25 2.98 -10.03
C ARG A 55 18.63 3.30 -11.48
N GLY A 56 18.15 4.45 -11.97
CA GLY A 56 18.39 4.92 -13.34
C GLY A 56 17.50 4.28 -14.41
N LYS A 57 16.64 3.32 -14.05
CA LYS A 57 15.66 2.71 -14.97
C LYS A 57 14.29 3.36 -14.84
N GLN A 58 13.46 3.19 -15.87
CA GLN A 58 12.10 3.71 -15.89
C GLN A 58 11.12 2.71 -15.29
N PHE A 59 10.24 3.20 -14.43
CA PHE A 59 9.07 2.48 -13.95
C PHE A 59 7.89 2.82 -14.85
N LEU A 60 7.03 1.84 -15.14
CA LEU A 60 5.77 2.10 -15.82
C LEU A 60 4.74 2.56 -14.80
N LEU A 61 4.06 3.67 -15.10
CA LEU A 61 3.00 4.23 -14.27
C LEU A 61 1.66 4.03 -14.99
N THR A 62 0.70 3.42 -14.30
CA THR A 62 -0.68 3.26 -14.78
C THR A 62 -1.62 3.90 -13.77
N CYS A 63 -2.27 5.00 -14.15
CA CYS A 63 -3.16 5.74 -13.27
C CYS A 63 -4.63 5.42 -13.53
N VAL A 64 -5.48 5.80 -12.58
CA VAL A 64 -6.92 5.94 -12.85
C VAL A 64 -7.11 7.25 -13.61
N ASN A 65 -7.79 7.18 -14.76
CA ASN A 65 -8.05 8.35 -15.58
C ASN A 65 -9.35 9.03 -15.15
N LYS A 66 -9.33 10.36 -15.10
CA LYS A 66 -10.52 11.21 -15.04
C LYS A 66 -10.60 12.00 -16.34
N GLY A 67 -11.29 11.44 -17.34
CA GLY A 67 -11.20 11.93 -18.72
C GLY A 67 -9.86 11.53 -19.34
N ASP A 68 -9.13 12.50 -19.89
CA ASP A 68 -7.83 12.30 -20.53
C ASP A 68 -6.63 12.47 -19.57
N GLU A 69 -6.89 12.78 -18.30
CA GLU A 69 -5.85 13.06 -17.30
C GLU A 69 -5.80 12.00 -16.20
N CYS A 70 -4.61 11.77 -15.65
CA CYS A 70 -4.44 10.97 -14.44
C CYS A 70 -5.05 11.66 -13.23
N GLU A 71 -5.87 10.93 -12.49
CA GLU A 71 -6.47 11.41 -11.26
C GLU A 71 -5.40 11.68 -10.19
N LYS A 72 -5.61 12.77 -9.45
CA LYS A 72 -4.82 13.12 -8.27
C LYS A 72 -5.71 13.19 -7.04
N ASP A 73 -5.15 12.85 -5.89
CA ASP A 73 -5.83 13.09 -4.62
C ASP A 73 -5.76 14.56 -4.17
N VAL A 74 -6.44 14.87 -3.07
CA VAL A 74 -6.51 16.22 -2.48
C VAL A 74 -5.15 16.78 -2.05
N PHE A 75 -4.10 15.95 -2.01
CA PHE A 75 -2.73 16.36 -1.70
C PHE A 75 -1.87 16.52 -2.95
N ASP A 76 -2.46 16.55 -4.15
CA ASP A 76 -1.77 16.67 -5.44
C ASP A 76 -0.79 15.50 -5.67
N ARG A 77 -1.22 14.27 -5.32
CA ARG A 77 -0.49 13.03 -5.62
C ARG A 77 -1.24 12.25 -6.68
N TYR A 78 -0.56 11.80 -7.73
CA TYR A 78 -1.13 10.90 -8.71
C TYR A 78 -1.58 9.59 -8.05
N LEU A 79 -2.80 9.15 -8.36
CA LEU A 79 -3.32 7.85 -7.97
C LEU A 79 -2.95 6.82 -9.05
N ALA A 80 -1.95 6.00 -8.79
CA ALA A 80 -1.42 5.10 -9.81
C ALA A 80 -0.82 3.81 -9.25
N TYR A 81 -0.80 2.79 -10.10
CA TYR A 81 0.05 1.62 -9.98
C TYR A 81 1.44 1.93 -10.54
N LEU A 82 2.45 1.30 -9.97
CA LEU A 82 3.82 1.33 -10.47
C LEU A 82 4.26 -0.09 -10.78
N GLN A 83 4.81 -0.27 -11.97
CA GLN A 83 5.49 -1.50 -12.35
C GLN A 83 6.99 -1.25 -12.48
N THR A 84 7.77 -2.17 -11.94
CA THR A 84 9.23 -2.21 -12.08
C THR A 84 9.62 -2.46 -13.54
N PRO A 85 10.90 -2.21 -13.92
CA PRO A 85 11.40 -2.52 -15.27
C PRO A 85 11.25 -3.98 -15.72
N ASP A 86 11.14 -4.93 -14.79
CA ASP A 86 10.86 -6.35 -15.05
C ASP A 86 9.37 -6.70 -14.98
N GLY A 87 8.49 -5.71 -14.84
CA GLY A 87 7.04 -5.86 -14.95
C GLY A 87 6.32 -6.21 -13.65
N GLU A 88 7.02 -6.28 -12.52
CA GLU A 88 6.43 -6.56 -11.21
C GLU A 88 5.65 -5.35 -10.68
N ASP A 89 4.48 -5.60 -10.10
CA ASP A 89 3.70 -4.56 -9.41
C ASP A 89 4.34 -4.20 -8.06
N VAL A 90 4.73 -2.93 -7.90
CA VAL A 90 5.42 -2.44 -6.69
C VAL A 90 4.54 -2.53 -5.45
N GLY A 91 3.23 -2.26 -5.56
CA GLY A 91 2.29 -2.35 -4.44
C GLY A 91 2.13 -3.80 -3.98
N GLU A 92 1.99 -4.73 -4.92
CA GLU A 92 1.91 -6.16 -4.64
C GLU A 92 3.20 -6.70 -4.02
N LEU A 93 4.37 -6.27 -4.53
CA LEU A 93 5.68 -6.63 -3.96
C LEU A 93 5.82 -6.21 -2.50
N LEU A 94 5.39 -4.99 -2.15
CA LEU A 94 5.39 -4.49 -0.78
C LEU A 94 4.39 -5.27 0.09
N MET A 95 3.21 -5.57 -0.44
CA MET A 95 2.18 -6.34 0.26
C MET A 95 2.65 -7.75 0.62
N LYS A 96 3.24 -8.46 -0.35
CA LYS A 96 3.82 -9.80 -0.15
C LYS A 96 4.90 -9.83 0.93
N GLN A 97 5.61 -8.72 1.12
CA GLN A 97 6.63 -8.56 2.16
C GLN A 97 6.05 -8.15 3.52
N GLY A 98 4.73 -7.94 3.64
CA GLY A 98 4.08 -7.48 4.87
C GLY A 98 4.41 -6.02 5.21
N MET A 99 4.59 -5.17 4.21
CA MET A 99 4.98 -3.74 4.36
C MET A 99 3.78 -2.78 4.37
N GLY A 100 2.55 -3.30 4.40
CA GLY A 100 1.33 -2.50 4.33
C GLY A 100 0.07 -3.36 4.24
N TRP A 101 -1.04 -2.70 3.93
CA TRP A 101 -2.37 -3.30 3.78
C TRP A 101 -3.03 -2.87 2.47
N ALA A 102 -3.97 -3.67 1.99
CA ALA A 102 -4.79 -3.34 0.84
C ALA A 102 -5.69 -2.15 1.18
N PHE A 103 -5.48 -1.04 0.49
CA PHE A 103 -6.19 0.20 0.71
C PHE A 103 -7.54 0.21 -0.02
N THR A 104 -8.57 -0.30 0.67
CA THR A 104 -9.94 -0.44 0.19
C THR A 104 -10.75 0.86 0.11
N LYS A 105 -10.20 2.00 0.56
CA LYS A 105 -10.90 3.31 0.51
C LYS A 105 -11.10 3.81 -0.92
N PHE A 106 -10.21 3.45 -1.83
CA PHE A 106 -10.33 3.77 -3.26
C PHE A 106 -10.72 2.53 -4.05
N GLU A 107 -11.53 2.73 -5.09
CA GLU A 107 -11.75 1.69 -6.09
C GLU A 107 -10.42 1.39 -6.81
N SER A 108 -10.14 0.10 -6.94
CA SER A 108 -8.89 -0.39 -7.51
C SER A 108 -9.18 -1.68 -8.27
N THR A 109 -8.79 -1.71 -9.54
CA THR A 109 -8.81 -2.92 -10.37
C THR A 109 -7.89 -4.02 -9.85
N LYS A 110 -6.96 -3.69 -8.95
CA LYS A 110 -6.01 -4.61 -8.29
C LYS A 110 -6.43 -5.05 -6.89
N ARG A 111 -7.65 -4.68 -6.44
CA ARG A 111 -8.11 -4.96 -5.07
C ARG A 111 -8.00 -6.45 -4.70
N ALA A 112 -8.45 -7.35 -5.57
CA ALA A 112 -8.38 -8.80 -5.30
C ALA A 112 -6.93 -9.28 -5.13
N ASP A 113 -6.02 -8.89 -6.02
CA ASP A 113 -4.60 -9.25 -5.97
C ASP A 113 -3.94 -8.77 -4.67
N TYR A 114 -4.22 -7.54 -4.28
CA TYR A 114 -3.67 -6.94 -3.07
C TYR A 114 -4.23 -7.54 -1.78
N CYS A 115 -5.54 -7.76 -1.72
CA CYS A 115 -6.17 -8.46 -0.60
C CYS A 115 -5.60 -9.88 -0.46
N LYS A 116 -5.40 -10.60 -1.57
CA LYS A 116 -4.78 -11.93 -1.57
C LYS A 116 -3.33 -11.88 -1.06
N ALA A 117 -2.55 -10.91 -1.54
CA ALA A 117 -1.16 -10.72 -1.11
C ALA A 117 -1.07 -10.39 0.40
N GLU A 118 -1.94 -9.52 0.91
CA GLU A 118 -2.01 -9.20 2.33
C GLU A 118 -2.41 -10.41 3.17
N ALA A 119 -3.47 -11.12 2.79
CA ALA A 119 -3.92 -12.31 3.51
C ALA A 119 -2.82 -13.37 3.60
N ASN A 120 -2.12 -13.62 2.49
CA ASN A 120 -0.97 -14.54 2.48
C ASN A 120 0.19 -14.05 3.35
N ALA A 121 0.43 -12.74 3.40
CA ALA A 121 1.46 -12.17 4.27
C ALA A 121 1.10 -12.29 5.76
N ILE A 122 -0.17 -12.10 6.11
CA ILE A 122 -0.70 -12.34 7.46
C ILE A 122 -0.50 -13.81 7.84
N ARG A 123 -0.99 -14.73 6.99
CA ARG A 123 -0.89 -16.19 7.21
C ARG A 123 0.54 -16.65 7.40
N SER A 124 1.45 -16.11 6.57
CA SER A 124 2.87 -16.46 6.58
C SER A 124 3.67 -15.73 7.65
N LYS A 125 3.04 -14.83 8.44
CA LYS A 125 3.66 -14.05 9.51
C LYS A 125 4.91 -13.29 9.02
N VAL A 126 4.83 -12.66 7.85
CA VAL A 126 5.94 -11.87 7.28
C VAL A 126 5.76 -10.37 7.53
N GLY A 127 6.86 -9.63 7.49
CA GLY A 127 6.85 -8.18 7.73
C GLY A 127 6.26 -7.83 9.10
N MET A 128 5.37 -6.84 9.14
CA MET A 128 4.72 -6.41 10.38
C MET A 128 3.84 -7.48 11.04
N TRP A 129 3.47 -8.53 10.32
CA TRP A 129 2.60 -9.59 10.84
C TRP A 129 3.35 -10.60 11.72
N LYS A 130 4.69 -10.55 11.77
CA LYS A 130 5.53 -11.53 12.46
C LYS A 130 5.32 -11.63 13.97
N GLN A 131 5.14 -10.50 14.66
CA GLN A 131 5.19 -10.46 16.12
C GLN A 131 3.93 -11.02 16.80
N GLY A 132 2.76 -10.87 16.16
CA GLY A 132 1.49 -11.35 16.73
C GLY A 132 0.31 -11.19 15.78
N GLY A 133 0.56 -11.23 14.47
CA GLY A 133 -0.46 -11.09 13.44
C GLY A 133 -1.26 -9.79 13.55
N ARG A 134 -2.52 -9.84 13.09
CA ARG A 134 -3.39 -8.67 13.04
C ARG A 134 -3.73 -8.11 14.42
N THR A 135 -3.85 -8.94 15.46
CA THR A 135 -4.14 -8.47 16.83
C THR A 135 -3.04 -7.54 17.34
N PHE A 136 -1.78 -7.93 17.17
CA PHE A 136 -0.65 -7.08 17.57
C PHE A 136 -0.63 -5.78 16.75
N VAL A 137 -0.72 -5.89 15.42
CA VAL A 137 -0.66 -4.72 14.52
C VAL A 137 -1.83 -3.77 14.75
N LYS A 138 -3.04 -4.26 15.01
CA LYS A 138 -4.23 -3.46 15.37
C LYS A 138 -3.97 -2.56 16.57
N GLY A 139 -3.26 -3.07 17.59
CA GLY A 139 -2.86 -2.30 18.77
C GLY A 139 -1.84 -1.19 18.49
N LYS A 140 -1.21 -1.20 17.30
CA LYS A 140 -0.19 -0.23 16.86
C LYS A 140 -0.65 0.68 15.71
N MET A 141 -1.87 0.48 15.21
CA MET A 141 -2.50 1.38 14.23
C MET A 141 -2.90 2.70 14.89
N SER A 142 -2.81 3.80 14.13
CA SER A 142 -3.48 5.05 14.47
C SER A 142 -5.01 4.86 14.50
N SER A 143 -5.72 5.81 15.13
CA SER A 143 -7.18 5.79 15.15
C SER A 143 -7.78 5.81 13.73
N ASP A 144 -7.22 6.61 12.82
CA ASP A 144 -7.72 6.74 11.45
C ASP A 144 -7.59 5.43 10.68
N THR A 145 -6.40 4.83 10.73
CA THR A 145 -6.16 3.51 10.13
C THR A 145 -7.10 2.46 10.73
N ARG A 146 -7.19 2.39 12.06
CA ARG A 146 -7.99 1.37 12.74
C ARG A 146 -9.48 1.49 12.39
N ASN A 147 -9.99 2.72 12.34
CA ASN A 147 -11.39 3.01 12.04
C ASN A 147 -11.76 2.68 10.59
N TRP A 148 -10.83 2.88 9.64
CA TRP A 148 -11.03 2.47 8.26
C TRP A 148 -10.91 0.94 8.12
N TYR A 149 -9.81 0.36 8.59
CA TYR A 149 -9.50 -1.05 8.37
C TYR A 149 -10.51 -1.97 9.08
N TYR A 150 -10.81 -1.70 10.36
CA TYR A 150 -11.79 -2.43 11.16
C TYR A 150 -13.13 -1.71 11.25
N SER A 151 -13.56 -1.01 10.19
CA SER A 151 -14.84 -0.29 10.21
C SER A 151 -16.00 -1.20 10.63
N SER A 152 -16.83 -0.75 11.57
CA SER A 152 -18.03 -1.48 11.99
C SER A 152 -19.23 -1.27 11.05
N LYS A 153 -19.10 -0.38 10.06
CA LYS A 153 -20.17 -0.12 9.09
C LYS A 153 -20.32 -1.32 8.15
N ALA A 154 -21.53 -1.83 8.03
CA ALA A 154 -21.85 -2.99 7.20
C ALA A 154 -21.33 -2.83 5.76
N GLY A 155 -20.58 -3.82 5.28
CA GLY A 155 -20.00 -3.82 3.93
C GLY A 155 -18.90 -2.78 3.69
N LYS A 156 -18.37 -2.12 4.74
CA LYS A 156 -17.34 -1.08 4.61
C LYS A 156 -16.04 -1.41 5.35
N SER A 157 -15.99 -2.50 6.10
CA SER A 157 -14.72 -2.97 6.66
C SER A 157 -13.77 -3.39 5.54
N HIS A 158 -12.47 -3.35 5.84
CA HIS A 158 -11.45 -3.92 4.97
C HIS A 158 -11.80 -5.36 4.57
N ASP A 159 -12.10 -6.20 5.56
CA ASP A 159 -12.34 -7.62 5.35
C ASP A 159 -13.58 -7.89 4.50
N ALA A 160 -14.65 -7.10 4.65
CA ALA A 160 -15.84 -7.23 3.82
C ALA A 160 -15.55 -6.89 2.36
N LEU A 161 -14.83 -5.80 2.11
CA LEU A 161 -14.47 -5.35 0.76
C LEU A 161 -13.45 -6.30 0.11
N CYS A 162 -12.50 -6.83 0.89
CA CYS A 162 -11.56 -7.84 0.42
C CYS A 162 -12.27 -9.17 0.14
N SER A 163 -13.16 -9.62 1.02
CA SER A 163 -13.90 -10.86 0.79
C SER A 163 -14.77 -10.78 -0.46
N GLN A 164 -15.43 -9.63 -0.68
CA GLN A 164 -16.17 -9.37 -1.91
C GLN A 164 -15.27 -9.43 -3.15
N ALA A 165 -14.09 -8.81 -3.10
CA ALA A 165 -13.16 -8.81 -4.23
C ALA A 165 -12.55 -10.18 -4.52
N LEU A 166 -12.32 -11.00 -3.48
CA LEU A 166 -11.76 -12.35 -3.60
C LEU A 166 -12.80 -13.40 -4.01
N GLY A 167 -14.09 -13.15 -3.73
CA GLY A 167 -15.13 -14.17 -3.84
C GLY A 167 -15.06 -15.25 -2.75
N SER A 168 -14.27 -15.02 -1.70
CA SER A 168 -14.07 -15.91 -0.55
C SER A 168 -13.75 -15.11 0.71
N SER A 169 -13.88 -15.72 1.89
CA SER A 169 -13.51 -15.07 3.16
C SER A 169 -12.04 -14.64 3.17
N PHE A 170 -11.79 -13.35 3.45
CA PHE A 170 -10.43 -12.81 3.62
C PHE A 170 -9.76 -13.41 4.86
N GLN A 171 -10.51 -13.54 5.96
CA GLN A 171 -10.03 -14.07 7.23
C GLN A 171 -9.57 -15.52 7.09
N ASP A 172 -10.37 -16.37 6.42
CA ASP A 172 -10.02 -17.77 6.19
C ASP A 172 -8.73 -17.90 5.36
N LEU A 173 -8.57 -17.02 4.35
CA LEU A 173 -7.35 -16.95 3.53
C LEU A 173 -6.15 -16.48 4.37
N ALA A 174 -6.37 -15.52 5.27
CA ALA A 174 -5.38 -15.02 6.22
C ALA A 174 -5.02 -16.05 7.31
N GLY A 175 -5.79 -17.14 7.42
CA GLY A 175 -5.58 -18.20 8.41
C GLY A 175 -6.07 -17.81 9.81
N GLU A 176 -7.16 -17.04 9.88
CA GLU A 176 -7.81 -16.57 11.11
C GLU A 176 -9.16 -17.24 11.33
#